data_AF-A0A1S4BMG0-F1
#
_entry.id   AF-A0A1S4BMG0-F1
#
_cell.length_a   1.000
_cell.length_b   1.000
_cell.length_c   1.000
_cell.angle_alpha   90.00
_cell.angle_beta   90.00
_cell.angle_gamma   90.00
#
_symmetry.space_group_name_H-M   'P 1'
#
loop_
_entity.id
_entity.type
_entity.pdbx_description
1 polymer ?
#
loop_
_entity_poly.entity_id
_entity_poly.type
_entity_poly.pdbx_seq_one_letter_code
_entity_poly.pdbx_strand_id
1 'polypeptide(L)'
;MMTKVLTIYTVIDDTYDAYATYDELVPFTDAFDRCGCDISAIGSVPPSLKPTYQALADLYTQIEEKFIKEGKLDRLYYAKYEMKKLARAFFKEAEWLNVGYIPKCDEYMKNANVTTTCMMVATTSLSFMEESIAKETFEWMINEHLILRASSAINRLKGDCIGHNLEQHRKHIASFIECYMKEFGGSKQDAYAEAQKKITNAWKDMNKDFLCSTHDKVPTFVLELVINIARLAYIFEENDFASAQSEFKDKIMLLFVEPVNV
;
A
#
# COMPACT_ATOMS: atom_id res chain seq x y z
N MET A 1 1.08 15.47 7.49
CA MET A 1 0.29 14.36 8.07
C MET A 1 0.55 13.06 7.31
N MET A 2 0.40 13.04 5.98
CA MET A 2 0.59 11.84 5.16
C MET A 2 1.94 11.11 5.39
N THR A 3 3.04 11.85 5.58
CA THR A 3 4.33 11.24 5.92
C THR A 3 4.28 10.40 7.19
N LYS A 4 3.66 10.90 8.28
CA LYS A 4 3.51 10.13 9.54
C LYS A 4 2.70 8.86 9.32
N VAL A 5 1.66 8.96 8.50
CA VAL A 5 0.80 7.85 8.10
C VAL A 5 1.60 6.77 7.38
N LEU A 6 2.34 7.14 6.33
CA LEU A 6 3.23 6.22 5.61
C LEU A 6 4.26 5.57 6.53
N THR A 7 4.89 6.35 7.43
CA THR A 7 5.87 5.81 8.40
C THR A 7 5.26 4.72 9.29
N ILE A 8 4.07 4.95 9.86
CA ILE A 8 3.41 3.94 10.69
C ILE A 8 3.03 2.71 9.86
N TYR A 9 2.57 2.90 8.62
CA TYR A 9 2.27 1.78 7.73
C TYR A 9 3.49 0.92 7.42
N THR A 10 4.65 1.51 7.17
CA THR A 10 5.90 0.77 6.97
C THR A 10 6.27 -0.04 8.21
N VAL A 11 6.13 0.53 9.42
CA VAL A 11 6.38 -0.22 10.66
C VAL A 11 5.40 -1.39 10.82
N ILE A 12 4.14 -1.22 10.43
CA ILE A 12 3.14 -2.29 10.46
C ILE A 12 3.47 -3.38 9.43
N ASP A 13 3.82 -3.02 8.20
CA ASP A 13 4.26 -3.93 7.14
C ASP A 13 5.43 -4.82 7.63
N ASP A 14 6.49 -4.20 8.13
CA ASP A 14 7.64 -4.86 8.75
C ASP A 14 7.23 -5.78 9.93
N THR A 15 6.24 -5.35 10.72
CA THR A 15 5.71 -6.16 11.82
C THR A 15 5.10 -7.47 11.29
N TYR A 16 4.34 -7.42 10.20
CA TYR A 16 3.70 -8.60 9.60
C TYR A 16 4.69 -9.50 8.86
N ASP A 17 5.68 -8.93 8.18
CA ASP A 17 6.51 -9.68 7.23
C ASP A 17 7.85 -10.17 7.79
N ALA A 18 8.34 -9.58 8.90
CA ALA A 18 9.69 -9.83 9.41
C ALA A 18 9.78 -10.00 10.93
N TYR A 19 9.04 -9.23 11.73
CA TYR A 19 9.33 -9.14 13.18
C TYR A 19 8.38 -9.92 14.08
N ALA A 20 7.07 -9.97 13.79
CA ALA A 20 6.13 -10.69 14.62
C ALA A 20 6.06 -12.17 14.26
N THR A 21 5.79 -13.00 15.26
CA THR A 21 5.42 -14.40 15.01
C THR A 21 3.97 -14.49 14.52
N TYR A 22 3.65 -15.55 13.77
CA TYR A 22 2.27 -15.78 13.30
C TYR A 22 1.24 -15.77 14.45
N ASP A 23 1.58 -16.38 15.59
CA ASP A 23 0.71 -16.43 16.78
C ASP A 23 0.49 -15.05 17.42
N GLU A 24 1.45 -14.13 17.33
CA GLU A 24 1.28 -12.74 17.77
C GLU A 24 0.44 -11.93 16.77
N LEU A 25 0.54 -12.26 15.47
CA LEU A 25 -0.21 -11.57 14.43
C LEU A 25 -1.71 -11.85 14.51
N VAL A 26 -2.14 -13.04 14.94
CA VAL A 26 -3.56 -13.38 15.12
C VAL A 26 -4.31 -12.36 16.01
N PRO A 27 -3.94 -12.17 17.30
CA PRO A 27 -4.59 -11.18 18.15
C PRO A 27 -4.28 -9.73 17.74
N PHE A 28 -3.15 -9.48 17.06
CA PHE A 28 -2.84 -8.15 16.53
C PHE A 28 -3.82 -7.75 15.43
N THR A 29 -4.06 -8.59 14.43
CA THR A 29 -5.03 -8.36 13.35
C THR A 29 -6.47 -8.29 13.88
N ASP A 30 -6.83 -9.13 14.85
CA ASP A 30 -8.14 -9.09 15.52
C ASP A 30 -8.40 -7.73 16.21
N ALA A 31 -7.35 -7.09 16.77
CA ALA A 31 -7.47 -5.74 17.32
C ALA A 31 -7.84 -4.69 16.25
N PHE A 32 -7.25 -4.78 15.05
CA PHE A 32 -7.66 -3.93 13.91
C PHE A 32 -9.11 -4.19 13.50
N ASP A 33 -9.54 -5.44 13.48
CA ASP A 33 -10.89 -5.76 13.05
C ASP A 33 -11.96 -5.23 14.00
N ARG A 34 -11.78 -5.46 15.30
CA ARG A 34 -12.74 -5.02 16.33
C ARG A 34 -12.75 -3.51 16.50
N CYS A 35 -11.58 -2.91 16.74
CA CYS A 35 -11.50 -1.52 17.17
C CYS A 35 -10.88 -0.60 16.12
N GLY A 36 -10.36 -1.14 15.02
CA GLY A 36 -9.64 -0.34 14.02
C GLY A 36 -8.36 0.23 14.64
N CYS A 37 -8.23 1.55 14.54
CA CYS A 37 -7.09 2.30 15.02
C CYS A 37 -7.38 2.96 16.37
N ASP A 38 -8.13 2.28 17.25
CA ASP A 38 -8.58 2.81 18.54
C ASP A 38 -7.88 2.10 19.70
N ILE A 39 -7.45 2.86 20.70
CA ILE A 39 -6.63 2.32 21.78
C ILE A 39 -7.36 1.30 22.67
N SER A 40 -8.69 1.23 22.61
CA SER A 40 -9.51 0.28 23.37
C SER A 40 -9.12 -1.19 23.20
N ALA A 41 -8.50 -1.58 22.07
CA ALA A 41 -8.03 -2.95 21.86
C ALA A 41 -6.60 -3.23 22.37
N ILE A 42 -5.90 -2.25 22.96
CA ILE A 42 -4.51 -2.43 23.42
C ILE A 42 -4.37 -3.57 24.45
N GLY A 43 -5.44 -3.84 25.22
CA GLY A 43 -5.48 -4.93 26.19
C GLY A 43 -5.36 -6.33 25.57
N SER A 44 -5.84 -6.51 24.33
CA SER A 44 -5.76 -7.78 23.58
C SER A 44 -4.51 -7.90 22.71
N VAL A 45 -3.75 -6.82 22.52
CA VAL A 45 -2.54 -6.83 21.70
C VAL A 45 -1.39 -7.50 22.46
N PRO A 46 -0.60 -8.38 21.82
CA PRO A 46 0.59 -8.98 22.43
C PRO A 46 1.56 -7.94 23.00
N PRO A 47 2.18 -8.15 24.17
CA PRO A 47 3.05 -7.16 24.81
C PRO A 47 4.15 -6.59 23.90
N SER A 48 4.75 -7.43 23.05
CA SER A 48 5.77 -7.08 22.05
C SER A 48 5.26 -6.08 20.99
N LEU A 49 3.99 -6.18 20.60
CA LEU A 49 3.37 -5.40 19.52
C LEU A 49 2.57 -4.18 20.02
N LYS A 50 2.41 -4.04 21.35
CA LYS A 50 1.73 -2.88 21.97
C LYS A 50 2.32 -1.54 21.55
N PRO A 51 3.65 -1.33 21.47
CA PRO A 51 4.20 -0.06 21.03
C PRO A 51 3.77 0.31 19.61
N THR A 52 3.80 -0.65 18.68
CA THR A 52 3.34 -0.44 17.29
C THR A 52 1.86 -0.08 17.24
N TYR A 53 1.00 -0.81 17.97
CA TYR A 53 -0.44 -0.52 18.02
C TYR A 53 -0.75 0.83 18.67
N GLN A 54 -0.04 1.18 19.76
CA GLN A 54 -0.18 2.48 20.43
C GLN A 54 0.19 3.62 19.48
N ALA A 55 1.30 3.51 18.77
CA ALA A 55 1.75 4.54 17.83
C ALA A 55 0.72 4.76 16.69
N LEU A 56 0.09 3.68 16.21
CA LEU A 56 -1.02 3.76 15.27
C LEU A 56 -2.24 4.47 15.89
N ALA A 57 -2.66 4.06 17.09
CA ALA A 57 -3.83 4.64 17.76
C ALA A 57 -3.64 6.13 18.07
N ASP A 58 -2.45 6.53 18.52
CA ASP A 58 -2.09 7.93 18.78
C ASP A 58 -2.11 8.76 17.49
N LEU A 59 -1.63 8.18 16.37
CA LEU A 59 -1.68 8.84 15.08
C LEU A 59 -3.14 9.04 14.61
N TYR A 60 -3.99 8.02 14.72
CA TYR A 60 -5.39 8.14 14.33
C TYR A 60 -6.18 9.07 15.25
N THR A 61 -5.83 9.16 16.52
CA THR A 61 -6.37 10.16 17.45
C THR A 61 -5.99 11.58 16.99
N GLN A 62 -4.73 11.81 16.62
CA GLN A 62 -4.31 13.10 16.05
C GLN A 62 -5.05 13.46 14.75
N ILE A 63 -5.29 12.47 13.88
CA ILE A 63 -6.05 12.65 12.63
C ILE A 63 -7.50 13.00 12.95
N GLU A 64 -8.12 12.29 13.88
CA GLU A 64 -9.49 12.54 14.34
C GLU A 64 -9.66 13.95 14.90
N GLU A 65 -8.78 14.37 15.81
CA GLU A 65 -8.78 15.74 16.34
C GLU A 65 -8.63 16.81 15.25
N LYS A 66 -7.76 16.56 14.26
CA LYS A 66 -7.60 17.46 13.12
C LYS A 66 -8.88 17.56 12.30
N PHE A 67 -9.51 16.42 11.98
CA PHE A 67 -10.74 16.40 11.21
C PHE A 67 -11.92 17.00 11.95
N ILE A 68 -12.01 16.86 13.28
CA ILE A 68 -13.01 17.57 14.09
C ILE A 68 -12.84 19.09 13.95
N LYS A 69 -11.61 19.59 14.10
CA LYS A 69 -11.30 21.03 13.97
C LYS A 69 -11.63 21.59 12.59
N GLU A 70 -11.49 20.78 11.55
CA GLU A 70 -11.74 21.17 10.16
C GLU A 70 -13.17 20.88 9.67
N GLY A 71 -14.03 20.25 10.50
CA GLY A 71 -15.37 19.84 10.08
C GLY A 71 -15.38 18.73 9.03
N LYS A 72 -14.39 17.84 9.05
CA LYS A 72 -14.14 16.75 8.07
C LYS A 72 -14.16 15.36 8.70
N LEU A 73 -14.83 15.19 9.85
CA LEU A 73 -14.81 13.94 10.63
C LEU A 73 -15.33 12.74 9.83
N ASP A 74 -16.24 12.96 8.89
CA ASP A 74 -16.76 11.96 7.97
C ASP A 74 -15.66 11.28 7.14
N ARG A 75 -14.55 11.98 6.85
CA ARG A 75 -13.41 11.43 6.09
C ARG A 75 -12.60 10.39 6.87
N LEU A 76 -12.66 10.43 8.21
CA LEU A 76 -11.95 9.49 9.08
C LEU A 76 -12.36 8.04 8.80
N TYR A 77 -13.64 7.83 8.45
CA TYR A 77 -14.18 6.51 8.13
C TYR A 77 -13.37 5.83 7.03
N TYR A 78 -13.09 6.54 5.94
CA TYR A 78 -12.38 5.98 4.78
C TYR A 78 -10.91 5.67 5.09
N ALA A 79 -10.25 6.52 5.86
CA ALA A 79 -8.88 6.26 6.31
C ALA A 79 -8.79 5.05 7.27
N LYS A 80 -9.77 4.88 8.18
CA LYS A 80 -9.85 3.69 9.06
C LYS A 80 -10.23 2.43 8.27
N TYR A 81 -11.09 2.55 7.25
CA TYR A 81 -11.49 1.44 6.37
C TYR A 81 -10.29 0.84 5.64
N GLU A 82 -9.46 1.67 5.02
CA GLU A 82 -8.28 1.19 4.29
C GLU A 82 -7.24 0.54 5.21
N MET A 83 -7.02 1.07 6.43
CA MET A 83 -6.12 0.42 7.40
C MET A 83 -6.61 -0.97 7.81
N LYS A 84 -7.91 -1.14 8.08
CA LYS A 84 -8.48 -2.46 8.42
C LYS A 84 -8.29 -3.45 7.27
N LYS A 85 -8.60 -3.00 6.05
CA LYS A 85 -8.43 -3.79 4.83
C LYS A 85 -6.97 -4.19 4.62
N LEU A 86 -6.03 -3.27 4.86
CA LEU A 86 -4.60 -3.51 4.75
C LEU A 86 -4.10 -4.52 5.79
N ALA A 87 -4.49 -4.38 7.06
CA ALA A 87 -4.11 -5.31 8.12
C ALA A 87 -4.54 -6.75 7.83
N ARG A 88 -5.75 -6.95 7.28
CA ARG A 88 -6.23 -8.27 6.82
C ARG A 88 -5.38 -8.84 5.68
N ALA A 89 -5.00 -7.99 4.74
CA ALA A 89 -4.23 -8.41 3.57
C ALA A 89 -2.78 -8.77 3.96
N PHE A 90 -2.15 -8.03 4.87
CA PHE A 90 -0.86 -8.40 5.45
C PHE A 90 -0.95 -9.70 6.26
N PHE A 91 -2.00 -9.87 7.06
CA PHE A 91 -2.22 -11.13 7.77
C PHE A 91 -2.36 -12.31 6.81
N LYS A 92 -3.02 -12.12 5.65
CA LYS A 92 -3.16 -13.14 4.63
C LYS A 92 -1.81 -13.59 4.05
N GLU A 93 -0.90 -12.64 3.86
CA GLU A 93 0.47 -12.93 3.44
C GLU A 93 1.24 -13.69 4.51
N ALA A 94 1.11 -13.29 5.78
CA ALA A 94 1.69 -14.01 6.90
C ALA A 94 1.13 -15.44 7.02
N GLU A 95 -0.16 -15.67 6.74
CA GLU A 95 -0.75 -17.01 6.67
C GLU A 95 -0.07 -17.86 5.59
N TRP A 96 0.04 -17.32 4.37
CA TRP A 96 0.69 -18.01 3.26
C TRP A 96 2.15 -18.37 3.58
N LEU A 97 2.89 -17.45 4.20
CA LEU A 97 4.25 -17.69 4.65
C LEU A 97 4.33 -18.78 5.72
N ASN A 98 3.42 -18.75 6.69
CA ASN A 98 3.40 -19.69 7.82
C ASN A 98 3.18 -21.14 7.36
N VAL A 99 2.27 -21.36 6.42
CA VAL A 99 1.98 -22.71 5.88
C VAL A 99 2.79 -23.07 4.63
N GLY A 100 3.69 -22.20 4.17
CA GLY A 100 4.47 -22.40 2.94
C GLY A 100 3.61 -22.47 1.67
N TYR A 101 2.46 -21.79 1.67
CA TYR A 101 1.57 -21.76 0.53
C TYR A 101 2.02 -20.72 -0.48
N ILE A 102 2.24 -21.17 -1.72
CA ILE A 102 2.47 -20.29 -2.87
C ILE A 102 1.16 -20.24 -3.66
N PRO A 103 0.45 -19.09 -3.68
CA PRO A 103 -0.82 -18.92 -4.37
C PRO A 103 -0.68 -18.97 -5.90
N LYS A 104 -1.83 -19.03 -6.59
CA LYS A 104 -1.90 -18.75 -8.03
C LYS A 104 -1.67 -17.26 -8.29
N CYS A 105 -1.24 -16.89 -9.49
CA CYS A 105 -0.98 -15.50 -9.87
C CYS A 105 -2.17 -14.58 -9.60
N ASP A 106 -3.40 -14.97 -9.98
CA ASP A 106 -4.58 -14.12 -9.80
C ASP A 106 -5.01 -14.01 -8.32
N GLU A 107 -4.80 -15.08 -7.54
CA GLU A 107 -5.04 -15.07 -6.10
C GLU A 107 -4.04 -14.16 -5.38
N TYR A 108 -2.75 -14.29 -5.70
CA TYR A 108 -1.69 -13.41 -5.25
C TYR A 108 -2.04 -11.96 -5.55
N MET A 109 -2.28 -11.63 -6.83
CA MET A 109 -2.51 -10.25 -7.27
C MET A 109 -3.72 -9.61 -6.58
N LYS A 110 -4.76 -10.39 -6.24
CA LYS A 110 -5.92 -9.88 -5.50
C LYS A 110 -5.53 -9.35 -4.12
N ASN A 111 -4.67 -10.07 -3.40
CA ASN A 111 -4.19 -9.62 -2.09
C ASN A 111 -3.08 -8.56 -2.23
N ALA A 112 -2.14 -8.80 -3.14
CA ALA A 112 -0.95 -7.99 -3.37
C ALA A 112 -1.29 -6.56 -3.86
N ASN A 113 -2.40 -6.39 -4.58
CA ASN A 113 -2.94 -5.07 -4.92
C ASN A 113 -3.42 -4.27 -3.70
N VAL A 114 -3.74 -4.93 -2.59
CA VAL A 114 -4.08 -4.26 -1.32
C VAL A 114 -2.79 -3.93 -0.56
N THR A 115 -1.90 -4.91 -0.42
CA THR A 115 -0.65 -4.78 0.38
C THR A 115 0.37 -3.84 -0.23
N THR A 116 0.31 -3.54 -1.53
CA THR A 116 1.08 -2.44 -2.14
C THR A 116 0.70 -1.05 -1.60
N THR A 117 -0.37 -0.92 -0.82
CA THR A 117 -0.85 0.31 -0.15
C THR A 117 -1.36 1.44 -1.05
N CYS A 118 -1.28 1.34 -2.38
CA CYS A 118 -1.65 2.43 -3.29
C CYS A 118 -3.07 2.97 -3.08
N MET A 119 -4.06 2.09 -2.89
CA MET A 119 -5.44 2.49 -2.60
C MET A 119 -5.55 3.26 -1.29
N MET A 120 -4.92 2.74 -0.23
CA MET A 120 -4.83 3.42 1.06
C MET A 120 -4.19 4.81 0.92
N VAL A 121 -3.07 4.91 0.21
CA VAL A 121 -2.35 6.17 0.00
C VAL A 121 -3.23 7.19 -0.70
N ALA A 122 -3.95 6.77 -1.75
CA ALA A 122 -4.82 7.64 -2.50
C ALA A 122 -6.02 8.12 -1.65
N THR A 123 -6.74 7.20 -1.02
CA THR A 123 -7.90 7.50 -0.16
C THR A 123 -7.53 8.38 1.03
N THR A 124 -6.38 8.11 1.66
CA THR A 124 -5.91 8.87 2.82
C THR A 124 -5.40 10.26 2.42
N SER A 125 -4.70 10.37 1.29
CA SER A 125 -4.27 11.67 0.75
C SER A 125 -5.48 12.56 0.43
N LEU A 126 -6.50 11.99 -0.22
CA LEU A 126 -7.76 12.68 -0.51
C LEU A 126 -8.46 13.16 0.78
N SER A 127 -8.40 12.36 1.85
CA SER A 127 -8.99 12.72 3.14
C SER A 127 -8.36 13.98 3.76
N PHE A 128 -7.06 14.20 3.51
CA PHE A 128 -6.32 15.35 4.02
C PHE A 128 -6.37 16.61 3.15
N MET A 129 -7.01 16.56 1.98
CA MET A 129 -7.14 17.74 1.11
C MET A 129 -7.96 18.85 1.80
N GLU A 130 -7.59 20.10 1.51
CA GLU A 130 -8.23 21.27 2.13
C GLU A 130 -9.64 21.45 1.58
N GLU A 131 -9.80 21.20 0.29
CA GLU A 131 -11.02 21.30 -0.49
C GLU A 131 -12.14 20.42 0.06
N SER A 132 -13.38 20.84 -0.17
CA SER A 132 -14.55 20.01 0.09
C SER A 132 -14.62 18.89 -0.96
N ILE A 133 -14.59 17.65 -0.51
CA ILE A 133 -14.64 16.46 -1.35
C ILE A 133 -15.99 15.78 -1.11
N ALA A 134 -16.72 15.51 -2.18
CA ALA A 134 -17.99 14.80 -2.12
C ALA A 134 -17.81 13.39 -1.56
N LYS A 135 -18.78 12.91 -0.77
CA LYS A 135 -18.76 11.57 -0.17
C LYS A 135 -18.70 10.49 -1.25
N GLU A 136 -19.40 10.72 -2.36
CA GLU A 136 -19.45 9.86 -3.54
C GLU A 136 -18.07 9.64 -4.15
N THR A 137 -17.16 10.62 -4.05
CA THR A 137 -15.77 10.47 -4.48
C THR A 137 -15.05 9.44 -3.61
N PHE A 138 -15.23 9.48 -2.29
CA PHE A 138 -14.62 8.49 -1.40
C PHE A 138 -15.24 7.10 -1.58
N GLU A 139 -16.56 7.00 -1.79
CA GLU A 139 -17.24 5.75 -2.13
C GLU A 139 -16.71 5.17 -3.44
N TRP A 140 -16.49 6.02 -4.45
CA TRP A 140 -15.84 5.62 -5.70
C TRP A 140 -14.41 5.10 -5.46
N MET A 141 -13.63 5.74 -4.59
CA MET A 141 -12.27 5.28 -4.25
C MET A 141 -12.26 3.87 -3.64
N ILE A 142 -13.08 3.64 -2.62
CA ILE A 142 -13.10 2.34 -1.91
C ILE A 142 -13.79 1.22 -2.72
N ASN A 143 -14.46 1.55 -3.83
CA ASN A 143 -15.00 0.59 -4.80
C ASN A 143 -13.96 0.12 -5.83
N GLU A 144 -12.72 0.63 -5.76
CA GLU A 144 -11.57 0.09 -6.49
C GLU A 144 -11.80 0.04 -8.01
N HIS A 145 -12.18 1.17 -8.60
CA HIS A 145 -12.34 1.26 -10.06
C HIS A 145 -11.06 0.91 -10.82
N LEU A 146 -11.20 0.67 -12.13
CA LEU A 146 -10.14 0.08 -12.96
C LEU A 146 -8.82 0.85 -12.84
N ILE A 147 -8.86 2.18 -12.85
CA ILE A 147 -7.66 3.02 -12.68
C ILE A 147 -6.91 2.77 -11.35
N LEU A 148 -7.62 2.56 -10.25
CA LEU A 148 -7.03 2.28 -8.93
C LEU A 148 -6.39 0.89 -8.89
N ARG A 149 -7.09 -0.11 -9.45
CA ARG A 149 -6.56 -1.48 -9.58
C ARG A 149 -5.35 -1.53 -10.50
N ALA A 150 -5.37 -0.78 -11.61
CA ALA A 150 -4.26 -0.67 -12.53
C ALA A 150 -3.03 0.00 -11.87
N SER A 151 -3.22 1.11 -11.15
CA SER A 151 -2.16 1.78 -10.40
C SER A 151 -1.52 0.85 -9.35
N SER A 152 -2.36 0.10 -8.63
CA SER A 152 -1.90 -0.90 -7.64
C SER A 152 -1.13 -2.04 -8.30
N ALA A 153 -1.62 -2.56 -9.43
CA ALA A 153 -0.95 -3.63 -10.17
C ALA A 153 0.42 -3.19 -10.72
N ILE A 154 0.53 -1.95 -11.21
CA ILE A 154 1.80 -1.37 -11.66
C ILE A 154 2.79 -1.33 -10.49
N ASN A 155 2.40 -0.74 -9.36
CA ASN A 155 3.25 -0.63 -8.18
C ASN A 155 3.67 -2.00 -7.67
N ARG A 156 2.73 -2.93 -7.53
CA ARG A 156 3.01 -4.26 -6.99
C ARG A 156 3.97 -5.04 -7.88
N LEU A 157 3.69 -5.13 -9.18
CA LEU A 157 4.54 -5.89 -10.11
C LEU A 157 5.92 -5.25 -10.26
N LYS A 158 6.00 -3.91 -10.26
CA LYS A 158 7.29 -3.20 -10.30
C LYS A 158 8.08 -3.42 -9.01
N GLY A 159 7.40 -3.35 -7.87
CA GLY A 159 7.94 -3.68 -6.55
C GLY A 159 8.47 -5.10 -6.49
N ASP A 160 7.69 -6.09 -6.92
CA ASP A 160 8.11 -7.49 -6.99
C ASP A 160 9.35 -7.62 -7.87
N CYS A 161 9.37 -7.01 -9.05
CA CYS A 161 10.52 -7.12 -9.95
C CYS A 161 11.82 -6.53 -9.35
N ILE A 162 11.72 -5.37 -8.70
CA ILE A 162 12.85 -4.64 -8.11
C ILE A 162 13.31 -5.31 -6.80
N GLY A 163 12.35 -5.68 -5.94
CA GLY A 163 12.59 -6.27 -4.62
C GLY A 163 12.95 -7.74 -4.67
N HIS A 164 12.64 -8.44 -5.78
CA HIS A 164 12.78 -9.90 -5.89
C HIS A 164 14.12 -10.39 -5.35
N ASN A 165 15.25 -9.85 -5.80
CA ASN A 165 16.55 -10.36 -5.35
C ASN A 165 16.73 -10.20 -3.83
N LEU A 166 16.41 -9.04 -3.27
CA LEU A 166 16.54 -8.77 -1.82
C LEU A 166 15.60 -9.66 -0.99
N GLU A 167 14.36 -9.80 -1.42
CA GLU A 167 13.34 -10.59 -0.72
C GLU A 167 13.72 -12.07 -0.66
N GLN A 168 14.41 -12.62 -1.66
CA GLN A 168 14.90 -14.00 -1.64
C GLN A 168 16.03 -14.25 -0.61
N HIS A 169 16.66 -13.22 -0.06
CA HIS A 169 17.68 -13.38 0.98
C HIS A 169 17.09 -13.52 2.40
N ARG A 170 15.79 -13.29 2.57
CA ARG A 170 15.07 -13.47 3.84
C ARG A 170 13.92 -14.46 3.67
N LYS A 171 13.40 -14.98 4.79
CA LYS A 171 12.15 -15.76 4.76
C LYS A 171 11.00 -14.78 4.48
N HIS A 172 10.53 -14.75 3.24
CA HIS A 172 9.45 -13.88 2.79
C HIS A 172 8.41 -14.68 2.00
N ILE A 173 7.23 -14.08 1.77
CA ILE A 173 6.23 -14.67 0.90
C ILE A 173 6.74 -14.83 -0.54
N ALA A 174 6.08 -15.71 -1.30
CA ALA A 174 6.26 -15.76 -2.74
C ALA A 174 5.77 -14.46 -3.39
N SER A 175 6.60 -13.84 -4.23
CA SER A 175 6.21 -12.71 -5.07
C SER A 175 5.42 -13.20 -6.29
N PHE A 176 5.00 -12.28 -7.17
CA PHE A 176 4.43 -12.64 -8.46
C PHE A 176 5.34 -13.59 -9.26
N ILE A 177 6.66 -13.47 -9.11
CA ILE A 177 7.65 -14.26 -9.85
C ILE A 177 7.56 -15.75 -9.46
N GLU A 178 7.58 -16.05 -8.18
CA GLU A 178 7.46 -17.43 -7.67
C GLU A 178 6.07 -18.00 -7.97
N CYS A 179 5.02 -17.19 -7.84
CA CYS A 179 3.66 -17.59 -8.17
C CYS A 179 3.54 -17.99 -9.64
N TYR A 180 4.11 -17.20 -10.55
CA TYR A 180 4.12 -17.50 -11.99
C TYR A 180 4.89 -18.78 -12.31
N MET A 181 6.11 -18.91 -11.75
CA MET A 181 6.94 -20.09 -11.98
C MET A 181 6.25 -21.36 -11.47
N LYS A 182 5.57 -21.30 -10.32
CA LYS A 182 4.82 -22.44 -9.79
C LYS A 182 3.59 -22.79 -10.64
N GLU A 183 2.82 -21.80 -11.07
CA GLU A 183 1.57 -22.03 -11.78
C GLU A 183 1.79 -22.50 -13.23
N PHE A 184 2.76 -21.93 -13.93
CA PHE A 184 2.96 -22.18 -15.36
C PHE A 184 4.22 -23.02 -15.67
N GLY A 185 5.06 -23.32 -14.68
CA GLY A 185 6.32 -24.05 -14.89
C GLY A 185 7.35 -23.28 -15.72
N GLY A 186 7.18 -21.96 -15.87
CA GLY A 186 8.06 -21.08 -16.65
C GLY A 186 9.35 -20.73 -15.91
N SER A 187 10.29 -20.13 -16.63
CA SER A 187 11.54 -19.63 -16.04
C SER A 187 11.32 -18.30 -15.30
N LYS A 188 12.30 -17.89 -14.49
CA LYS A 188 12.35 -16.55 -13.87
C LYS A 188 12.29 -15.43 -14.93
N GLN A 189 12.89 -15.63 -16.10
CA GLN A 189 12.84 -14.67 -17.20
C GLN A 189 11.44 -14.58 -17.83
N ASP A 190 10.74 -15.71 -17.98
CA ASP A 190 9.35 -15.72 -18.47
C ASP A 190 8.42 -14.99 -17.50
N ALA A 191 8.63 -15.18 -16.19
CA ALA A 191 7.87 -14.49 -15.15
C ALA A 191 8.08 -12.97 -15.20
N TYR A 192 9.32 -12.50 -15.36
CA TYR A 192 9.61 -11.07 -15.54
C TYR A 192 8.98 -10.51 -16.82
N ALA A 193 9.02 -11.27 -17.92
CA ALA A 193 8.39 -10.85 -19.17
C ALA A 193 6.87 -10.73 -19.03
N GLU A 194 6.21 -11.68 -18.35
CA GLU A 194 4.77 -11.60 -18.09
C GLU A 194 4.43 -10.45 -17.12
N ALA A 195 5.24 -10.21 -16.08
CA ALA A 195 5.09 -9.05 -15.19
C ALA A 195 5.15 -7.74 -15.98
N GLN A 196 6.15 -7.58 -16.87
CA GLN A 196 6.29 -6.39 -17.70
C GLN A 196 5.12 -6.20 -18.67
N LYS A 197 4.60 -7.29 -19.23
CA LYS A 197 3.40 -7.27 -20.08
C LYS A 197 2.16 -6.86 -19.30
N LYS A 198 1.97 -7.38 -18.08
CA LYS A 198 0.86 -6.98 -17.19
C LYS A 198 0.97 -5.51 -16.79
N ILE A 199 2.17 -5.01 -16.46
CA ILE A 199 2.43 -3.58 -16.22
C ILE A 199 2.03 -2.74 -17.44
N THR A 200 2.46 -3.15 -18.63
CA THR A 200 2.12 -2.45 -19.88
C THR A 200 0.61 -2.39 -20.12
N ASN A 201 -0.11 -3.48 -19.83
CA ASN A 201 -1.56 -3.52 -19.96
C ASN A 201 -2.24 -2.65 -18.90
N ALA A 202 -1.78 -2.67 -17.65
CA ALA A 202 -2.30 -1.81 -16.59
C ALA A 202 -2.14 -0.31 -16.93
N TRP A 203 -1.02 0.10 -17.55
CA TRP A 203 -0.87 1.46 -18.06
C TRP A 203 -1.90 1.82 -19.14
N LYS A 204 -2.19 0.90 -20.06
CA LYS A 204 -3.23 1.09 -21.08
C LYS A 204 -4.61 1.21 -20.45
N ASP A 205 -4.92 0.37 -19.48
CA ASP A 205 -6.19 0.39 -18.76
C ASP A 205 -6.37 1.72 -18.01
N MET A 206 -5.33 2.18 -17.28
CA MET A 206 -5.34 3.46 -16.59
C MET A 206 -5.51 4.65 -17.53
N ASN A 207 -4.79 4.67 -18.66
CA ASN A 207 -4.93 5.74 -19.67
C ASN A 207 -6.33 5.74 -20.31
N LYS A 208 -6.88 4.54 -20.60
CA LYS A 208 -8.23 4.41 -21.14
C LYS A 208 -9.29 4.87 -20.14
N ASP A 209 -9.17 4.47 -18.87
CA ASP A 209 -10.13 4.84 -17.82
C ASP A 209 -10.12 6.36 -17.64
N PHE A 210 -8.92 6.95 -17.50
CA PHE A 210 -8.71 8.40 -17.44
C PHE A 210 -9.39 9.14 -18.59
N LEU A 211 -9.13 8.73 -19.85
CA LEU A 211 -9.65 9.43 -21.03
C LEU A 211 -11.13 9.18 -21.33
N CYS A 212 -11.70 8.03 -20.96
CA CYS A 212 -12.98 7.58 -21.50
C CYS A 212 -14.11 7.40 -20.48
N SER A 213 -13.84 7.20 -19.18
CA SER A 213 -14.85 6.60 -18.29
C SER A 213 -15.03 7.29 -16.93
N THR A 214 -14.09 8.15 -16.53
CA THR A 214 -14.04 8.66 -15.14
C THR A 214 -14.17 10.16 -14.96
N HIS A 215 -14.00 10.99 -16.01
CA HIS A 215 -14.14 12.45 -15.86
C HIS A 215 -15.56 12.89 -15.46
N ASP A 216 -16.59 12.13 -15.84
CA ASP A 216 -17.97 12.42 -15.46
C ASP A 216 -18.34 11.90 -14.06
N LYS A 217 -17.47 11.08 -13.44
CA LYS A 217 -17.76 10.39 -12.17
C LYS A 217 -17.03 10.98 -10.98
N VAL A 218 -15.80 11.43 -11.17
CA VAL A 218 -14.97 12.02 -10.12
C VAL A 218 -14.12 13.18 -10.67
N PRO A 219 -13.74 14.15 -9.83
CA PRO A 219 -12.88 15.24 -10.26
C PRO A 219 -11.53 14.76 -10.83
N THR A 220 -11.01 15.46 -11.83
CA THR A 220 -9.75 15.10 -12.51
C THR A 220 -8.56 14.94 -11.54
N PHE A 221 -8.44 15.79 -10.52
CA PHE A 221 -7.33 15.70 -9.56
C PHE A 221 -7.31 14.36 -8.78
N VAL A 222 -8.46 13.71 -8.61
CA VAL A 222 -8.56 12.39 -7.96
C VAL A 222 -7.90 11.34 -8.84
N LEU A 223 -8.10 11.43 -10.15
CA LEU A 223 -7.48 10.53 -11.12
C LEU A 223 -5.97 10.81 -11.24
N GLU A 224 -5.58 12.08 -11.25
CA GLU A 224 -4.17 12.49 -11.27
C GLU A 224 -3.41 11.99 -10.04
N LEU A 225 -4.03 12.05 -8.85
CA LEU A 225 -3.48 11.47 -7.63
C LEU A 225 -3.15 9.97 -7.82
N VAL A 226 -4.08 9.19 -8.36
CA VAL A 226 -3.90 7.75 -8.59
C VAL A 226 -2.82 7.46 -9.65
N ILE A 227 -2.78 8.25 -10.72
CA ILE A 227 -1.76 8.16 -11.77
C ILE A 227 -0.37 8.51 -11.21
N ASN A 228 -0.28 9.56 -10.39
CA ASN A 228 0.98 9.96 -9.80
C ASN A 228 1.52 8.89 -8.84
N ILE A 229 0.66 8.19 -8.10
CA ILE A 229 1.07 7.01 -7.32
C ILE A 229 1.63 5.90 -8.22
N ALA A 230 1.05 5.65 -9.40
CA ALA A 230 1.64 4.70 -10.36
C ALA A 230 3.01 5.14 -10.90
N ARG A 231 3.19 6.45 -11.10
CA ARG A 231 4.48 7.02 -11.55
C ARG A 231 5.56 6.90 -10.48
N LEU A 232 5.20 6.99 -9.19
CA LEU A 232 6.16 6.83 -8.09
C LEU A 232 6.88 5.47 -8.13
N ALA A 233 6.21 4.41 -8.59
CA ALA A 233 6.82 3.08 -8.76
C ALA A 233 8.08 3.07 -9.65
N TYR A 234 8.21 4.06 -10.54
CA TYR A 234 9.34 4.19 -11.46
C TYR A 234 10.45 5.09 -10.94
N ILE A 235 10.22 5.80 -9.83
CA ILE A 235 11.26 6.60 -9.19
C ILE A 235 12.22 5.68 -8.43
N PHE A 236 11.71 4.57 -7.91
CA PHE A 236 12.47 3.62 -7.10
C PHE A 236 13.24 2.60 -7.94
N GLU A 237 14.44 2.29 -7.46
CA GLU A 237 15.38 1.33 -8.04
C GLU A 237 15.75 0.21 -7.06
N GLU A 238 16.47 -0.79 -7.56
CA GLU A 238 16.96 -1.93 -6.77
C GLU A 238 17.90 -1.38 -5.70
N ASN A 239 17.52 -1.55 -4.42
CA ASN A 239 18.16 -1.06 -3.19
C ASN A 239 17.70 0.30 -2.63
N ASP A 240 16.78 1.02 -3.28
CA ASP A 240 16.33 2.32 -2.73
C ASP A 240 15.69 2.19 -1.34
N PHE A 241 15.00 1.08 -1.09
CA PHE A 241 14.37 0.77 0.19
C PHE A 241 15.30 0.08 1.19
N ALA A 242 16.39 -0.53 0.73
CA ALA A 242 17.31 -1.29 1.58
C ALA A 242 18.57 -0.50 1.99
N SER A 243 18.87 0.60 1.30
CA SER A 243 20.09 1.38 1.51
C SER A 243 19.83 2.87 1.51
N ALA A 244 20.29 3.54 2.58
CA ALA A 244 20.31 5.00 2.67
C ALA A 244 21.38 5.65 1.77
N GLN A 245 22.18 4.87 1.03
CA GLN A 245 23.20 5.33 0.08
C GLN A 245 22.78 5.11 -1.38
N SER A 246 21.50 4.82 -1.61
CA SER A 246 20.96 4.65 -2.94
C SER A 246 20.83 5.98 -3.69
N GLU A 247 20.64 5.91 -5.01
CA GLU A 247 20.44 7.10 -5.86
C GLU A 247 19.19 7.91 -5.46
N PHE A 248 18.26 7.30 -4.71
CA PHE A 248 17.13 8.01 -4.14
C PHE A 248 17.55 9.15 -3.19
N LYS A 249 18.67 9.00 -2.48
CA LYS A 249 19.21 10.08 -1.64
C LYS A 249 19.59 11.30 -2.48
N ASP A 250 20.16 11.11 -3.66
CA ASP A 250 20.54 12.21 -4.55
C ASP A 250 19.30 12.92 -5.08
N LYS A 251 18.24 12.16 -5.42
CA LYS A 251 16.92 12.72 -5.79
C LYS A 251 16.34 13.59 -4.64
N ILE A 252 16.49 13.16 -3.38
CA ILE A 252 16.08 13.95 -2.20
C ILE A 252 16.91 15.23 -2.07
N MET A 253 18.24 15.14 -2.22
CA MET A 253 19.14 16.30 -2.12
C MET A 253 18.78 17.37 -3.17
N LEU A 254 18.60 16.97 -4.42
CA LEU A 254 18.22 17.86 -5.51
C LEU A 254 16.85 18.53 -5.30
N LEU A 255 15.89 17.83 -4.69
CA LEU A 255 14.53 18.35 -4.55
C LEU A 255 14.35 19.25 -3.31
N PHE A 256 15.04 18.95 -2.20
CA PHE A 256 14.76 19.58 -0.90
C PHE A 256 15.94 20.35 -0.30
N VAL A 257 17.15 20.19 -0.82
CA VAL A 257 18.36 20.79 -0.21
C VAL A 257 19.06 21.73 -1.18
N GLU A 258 19.26 21.32 -2.43
CA GLU A 258 20.03 22.08 -3.40
C GLU A 258 19.16 23.14 -4.10
N PRO A 259 19.50 24.44 -3.97
CA PRO A 259 18.76 25.47 -4.65
C PRO A 259 19.08 25.46 -6.15
N VAL A 260 18.10 25.79 -6.98
CA VAL A 260 18.35 26.12 -8.39
C VAL A 260 19.06 27.46 -8.42
N ASN A 261 20.27 27.50 -8.99
CA ASN A 261 20.96 28.75 -9.26
C ASN A 261 20.21 29.49 -10.38
N VAL A 262 19.59 30.61 -10.03
CA VAL A 262 18.85 31.50 -10.95
C VAL A 262 19.67 32.73 -11.26
#